data_AF-A0A429SNL7-F1
#
_entry.id   AF-A0A429SNL7-F1
#
_cell.length_a   1.000
_cell.length_b   1.000
_cell.length_c   1.000
_cell.angle_alpha   90.00
_cell.angle_beta   90.00
_cell.angle_gamma   90.00
#
_symmetry.space_group_name_H-M   'P 1'
#
loop_
_entity.id
_entity.type
_entity.pdbx_description
1 polymer ?
#
loop_
_entity_poly.entity_id
_entity_poly.type
_entity_poly.pdbx_seq_one_letter_code
_entity_poly.pdbx_strand_id
1 'polypeptide(L)'
;SRPAPPGKAGRRLLGPLLDDVRACGTAPAGTAFSEKLNRAAFTAGGLAAAGHLDHGEGRLLLLEAADHARPHQQRRNRLIVEAGLRAGSDRPIHPKECP
;
A
#
# COMPACT_ATOMS: atom_id res chain seq x y z
N SER A 1 -27.41 6.18 5.47
CA SER A 1 -25.99 6.56 5.29
C SER A 1 -25.65 6.57 3.81
N ARG A 2 -25.06 7.65 3.28
CA ARG A 2 -24.56 7.67 1.88
C ARG A 2 -23.31 6.78 1.82
N PRO A 3 -23.18 5.86 0.85
CA PRO A 3 -21.94 5.09 0.69
C PRO A 3 -20.79 6.08 0.46
N ALA A 4 -19.66 5.81 1.09
CA ALA A 4 -18.48 6.64 0.88
C ALA A 4 -18.09 6.57 -0.60
N PRO A 5 -17.60 7.66 -1.22
CA PRO A 5 -17.07 7.58 -2.57
C PRO A 5 -16.00 6.47 -2.61
N PRO A 6 -15.96 5.66 -3.68
CA PRO A 6 -15.24 4.38 -3.70
C PRO A 6 -13.76 4.48 -3.28
N GLY A 7 -13.10 5.61 -3.54
CA GLY A 7 -11.73 5.89 -3.12
C GLY A 7 -11.50 6.07 -1.60
N LYS A 8 -12.51 6.45 -0.82
CA LYS A 8 -12.36 6.67 0.64
C LYS A 8 -12.21 5.36 1.43
N ALA A 9 -12.89 4.29 1.00
CA ALA A 9 -12.81 2.99 1.67
C ALA A 9 -11.44 2.33 1.46
N GLY A 10 -10.90 2.37 0.23
CA GLY A 10 -9.56 1.86 -0.06
C GLY A 10 -8.46 2.61 0.69
N ARG A 11 -8.53 3.95 0.74
CA ARG A 11 -7.59 4.78 1.53
C ARG A 11 -7.60 4.43 3.03
N ARG A 12 -8.78 4.15 3.61
CA ARG A 12 -8.88 3.77 5.03
C ARG A 12 -8.18 2.45 5.35
N LEU A 13 -8.24 1.48 4.44
CA LEU A 13 -7.54 0.20 4.60
C LEU A 13 -6.04 0.34 4.35
N LEU A 14 -5.64 1.17 3.38
CA LEU A 14 -4.23 1.36 3.04
C LEU A 14 -3.47 2.18 4.09
N GLY A 15 -4.13 3.15 4.75
CA GLY A 15 -3.51 4.07 5.72
C GLY A 15 -2.65 3.38 6.79
N PRO A 16 -3.19 2.47 7.61
CA PRO A 16 -2.43 1.79 8.65
C PRO A 16 -1.21 1.01 8.12
N LEU A 17 -1.33 0.43 6.91
CA LEU A 17 -0.22 -0.30 6.27
C LEU A 17 0.91 0.66 5.85
N LEU A 18 0.58 1.88 5.41
CA LEU A 18 1.56 2.90 5.09
C LEU A 18 2.27 3.42 6.35
N ASP A 19 1.54 3.57 7.46
CA ASP A 19 2.14 3.97 8.75
C ASP A 19 3.11 2.90 9.26
N ASP A 20 2.77 1.61 9.16
CA ASP A 20 3.67 0.50 9.50
C ASP A 20 4.97 0.50 8.65
N VAL A 21 4.86 0.86 7.37
CA VAL A 21 6.01 1.00 6.47
C VAL A 21 6.87 2.18 6.90
N ARG A 22 6.27 3.36 7.14
CA ARG A 22 6.99 4.56 7.60
C ARG A 22 7.71 4.34 8.92
N ALA A 23 7.07 3.64 9.86
CA ALA A 23 7.64 3.31 11.16
C ALA A 23 8.95 2.51 11.07
N CYS A 24 9.19 1.81 9.96
CA CYS A 24 10.47 1.11 9.72
C CYS A 24 11.67 2.06 9.60
N GLY A 25 11.46 3.36 9.38
CA GLY A 25 12.52 4.36 9.37
C GLY A 25 13.18 4.58 10.74
N THR A 26 12.53 4.17 11.83
CA THR A 26 13.02 4.37 13.21
C THR A 26 14.20 3.48 13.61
N ALA A 27 14.46 2.40 12.86
CA ALA A 27 15.59 1.50 13.11
C ALA A 27 16.22 1.05 11.78
N PRO A 28 17.54 0.83 11.70
CA PRO A 28 18.21 0.45 10.44
C PRO A 28 17.99 -1.01 10.00
N ALA A 29 17.61 -1.91 10.91
CA ALA A 29 17.37 -3.34 10.63
C ALA A 29 16.27 -3.92 11.54
N GLY A 30 15.81 -5.14 11.24
CA GLY A 30 14.87 -5.89 12.11
C GLY A 30 13.40 -5.44 12.06
N THR A 31 13.01 -4.57 11.11
CA THR A 31 11.67 -3.96 11.08
C THR A 31 10.65 -4.68 10.19
N ALA A 32 11.06 -5.77 9.54
CA ALA A 32 10.30 -6.48 8.49
C ALA A 32 9.85 -5.56 7.32
N PHE A 33 10.63 -4.51 7.02
CA PHE A 33 10.30 -3.48 6.01
C PHE A 33 9.81 -4.05 4.67
N SER A 34 10.57 -4.96 4.07
CA SER A 34 10.22 -5.51 2.74
C SER A 34 8.89 -6.26 2.75
N GLU A 35 8.60 -7.00 3.82
CA GLU A 35 7.35 -7.75 3.97
C GLU A 35 6.17 -6.82 4.17
N LYS A 36 6.31 -5.80 5.02
CA LYS A 36 5.30 -4.76 5.23
C LYS A 36 5.02 -3.97 3.95
N LEU A 37 6.07 -3.56 3.23
CA LEU A 37 5.92 -2.86 1.95
C LEU A 37 5.24 -3.74 0.91
N ASN A 38 5.61 -5.03 0.82
CA ASN A 38 4.96 -5.96 -0.10
C ASN A 38 3.48 -6.17 0.24
N ARG A 39 3.13 -6.34 1.51
CA ARG A 39 1.74 -6.47 1.96
C ARG A 39 0.92 -5.21 1.65
N ALA A 40 1.49 -4.03 1.87
CA ALA A 40 0.85 -2.77 1.53
C ALA A 40 0.61 -2.66 0.02
N ALA A 41 1.61 -3.02 -0.80
CA ALA A 41 1.51 -3.00 -2.25
C ALA A 41 0.50 -4.03 -2.80
N PHE A 42 0.50 -5.25 -2.26
CA PHE A 42 -0.49 -6.27 -2.59
C PHE A 42 -1.91 -5.79 -2.28
N THR A 43 -2.11 -5.16 -1.12
CA THR A 43 -3.41 -4.62 -0.73
C THR A 43 -3.85 -3.49 -1.66
N ALA A 44 -2.97 -2.54 -1.97
CA ALA A 44 -3.26 -1.44 -2.88
C ALA A 44 -3.62 -1.94 -4.29
N GLY A 45 -2.92 -2.95 -4.79
CA GLY A 45 -3.20 -3.58 -6.09
C GLY A 45 -4.60 -4.20 -6.14
N GLY A 46 -4.97 -4.96 -5.09
CA GLY A 46 -6.30 -5.57 -4.99
C GLY A 46 -7.41 -4.52 -4.86
N LEU A 47 -7.19 -3.45 -4.09
CA LEU A 47 -8.14 -2.34 -3.97
C LEU A 47 -8.31 -1.58 -5.29
N ALA A 48 -7.23 -1.37 -6.02
CA ALA A 48 -7.26 -0.69 -7.30
C ALA A 48 -7.97 -1.54 -8.37
N ALA A 49 -7.69 -2.83 -8.43
CA ALA A 49 -8.39 -3.76 -9.32
C ALA A 49 -9.90 -3.85 -9.03
N ALA A 50 -10.30 -3.66 -7.77
CA ALA A 50 -11.70 -3.60 -7.36
C ALA A 50 -12.35 -2.20 -7.51
N GLY A 51 -11.61 -1.19 -7.99
CA GLY A 51 -12.11 0.17 -8.20
C GLY A 51 -12.25 1.01 -6.92
N HIS A 52 -11.66 0.57 -5.80
CA HIS A 52 -11.71 1.26 -4.51
C HIS A 52 -10.50 2.17 -4.24
N LEU A 53 -9.54 2.22 -5.16
CA LEU A 53 -8.36 3.07 -5.10
C LEU A 53 -7.88 3.35 -6.52
N ASP A 54 -7.35 4.55 -6.79
CA ASP A 54 -6.65 4.77 -8.05
C ASP A 54 -5.27 4.07 -8.03
N HIS A 55 -4.92 3.38 -9.12
CA HIS A 55 -3.67 2.63 -9.19
C HIS A 55 -2.44 3.55 -9.10
N GLY A 56 -2.48 4.70 -9.77
CA GLY A 56 -1.40 5.69 -9.74
C GLY A 56 -1.23 6.32 -8.37
N GLU A 57 -2.34 6.67 -7.72
CA GLU A 57 -2.37 7.18 -6.36
C GLU A 57 -1.81 6.16 -5.36
N GLY A 58 -2.27 4.90 -5.39
CA GLY A 58 -1.78 3.85 -4.51
C GLY A 58 -0.27 3.63 -4.66
N ARG A 59 0.20 3.60 -5.90
CA ARG A 59 1.63 3.50 -6.21
C ARG A 59 2.44 4.69 -5.64
N LEU A 60 1.95 5.91 -5.81
CA LEU A 60 2.62 7.10 -5.30
C LEU A 60 2.76 7.05 -3.77
N LEU A 61 1.66 6.77 -3.06
CA LEU A 61 1.63 6.69 -1.60
C LEU A 61 2.61 5.63 -1.05
N LEU A 62 2.69 4.47 -1.72
CA LEU A 62 3.63 3.40 -1.35
C LEU A 62 5.08 3.82 -1.54
N LEU A 63 5.40 4.49 -2.64
CA LEU A 63 6.75 4.96 -2.91
C LEU A 63 7.17 6.05 -1.93
N GLU A 64 6.28 6.99 -1.59
CA GLU A 64 6.54 8.02 -0.57
C GLU A 64 6.80 7.40 0.81
N ALA A 65 5.98 6.43 1.23
CA ALA A 65 6.18 5.72 2.50
C ALA A 65 7.51 4.93 2.52
N ALA A 66 7.85 4.28 1.40
CA ALA A 66 9.07 3.50 1.28
C ALA A 66 10.33 4.39 1.24
N ASP A 67 10.28 5.52 0.54
CA ASP A 67 11.37 6.50 0.47
C ASP A 67 11.59 7.17 1.83
N HIS A 68 10.51 7.48 2.55
CA HIS A 68 10.59 7.97 3.93
C HIS A 68 11.32 6.99 4.86
N ALA A 69 10.98 5.70 4.80
CA ALA A 69 11.59 4.69 5.68
C ALA A 69 13.02 4.29 5.27
N ARG A 70 13.31 4.26 3.96
CA ARG A 70 14.56 3.76 3.39
C ARG A 70 14.97 4.57 2.13
N PRO A 71 15.43 5.81 2.30
CA PRO A 71 15.74 6.70 1.17
C PRO A 71 16.91 6.20 0.30
N HIS A 72 17.78 5.37 0.86
CA HIS A 72 18.93 4.81 0.13
C HIS A 72 18.58 3.54 -0.69
N GLN A 73 17.35 3.04 -0.61
CA GLN A 73 16.94 1.77 -1.26
C GLN A 73 15.90 1.96 -2.39
N GLN A 74 15.82 3.16 -2.98
CA GLN A 74 14.78 3.54 -3.96
C GLN A 74 14.55 2.50 -5.07
N ARG A 75 15.62 1.99 -5.70
CA ARG A 75 15.48 0.97 -6.76
C ARG A 75 14.81 -0.30 -6.24
N ARG A 76 15.22 -0.77 -5.06
CA ARG A 76 14.64 -1.97 -4.43
C ARG A 76 13.20 -1.72 -4.01
N ASN A 77 12.91 -0.56 -3.41
CA ASN A 77 11.57 -0.17 -2.99
C ASN A 77 10.60 -0.18 -4.17
N ARG A 78 11.00 0.41 -5.31
CA ARG A 78 10.21 0.38 -6.55
C ARG A 78 9.89 -1.04 -6.99
N LEU A 79 10.88 -1.94 -7.03
CA LEU A 79 10.65 -3.33 -7.43
C LEU A 79 9.65 -4.06 -6.52
N ILE A 80 9.74 -3.85 -5.20
CA ILE A 80 8.79 -4.45 -4.25
C ILE A 80 7.38 -3.91 -4.48
N VAL A 81 7.24 -2.60 -4.70
CA VAL A 81 5.96 -1.95 -4.97
C VAL A 81 5.34 -2.46 -6.27
N GLU A 82 6.08 -2.47 -7.37
CA GLU A 82 5.56 -2.95 -8.66
C GLU A 82 5.15 -4.42 -8.61
N ALA A 83 5.98 -5.28 -8.00
CA ALA A 83 5.68 -6.70 -7.87
C ALA A 83 4.45 -6.94 -6.98
N GLY A 84 4.34 -6.22 -5.86
CA GLY A 84 3.20 -6.32 -4.95
C GLY A 84 1.91 -5.82 -5.59
N LEU A 85 1.93 -4.66 -6.26
CA LEU A 85 0.77 -4.11 -6.96
C LEU A 85 0.24 -5.09 -8.01
N ARG A 86 1.14 -5.65 -8.83
CA ARG A 86 0.77 -6.64 -9.85
C ARG A 86 0.18 -7.91 -9.23
N ALA A 87 0.82 -8.48 -8.21
CA ALA A 87 0.29 -9.66 -7.52
C ALA A 87 -1.05 -9.39 -6.84
N GLY A 88 -1.24 -8.18 -6.32
CA GLY A 88 -2.49 -7.72 -5.73
C GLY A 88 -3.60 -7.55 -6.76
N SER A 89 -3.30 -7.00 -7.94
CA SER A 89 -4.30 -6.80 -8.99
C SER A 89 -4.90 -8.11 -9.51
N ASP A 90 -4.16 -9.21 -9.42
CA ASP A 90 -4.65 -10.56 -9.75
C ASP A 90 -5.67 -11.08 -8.71
N ARG A 91 -5.82 -10.40 -7.56
CA ARG A 91 -6.72 -10.75 -6.45
C ARG A 91 -7.48 -9.51 -5.93
N PRO A 92 -8.55 -9.09 -6.61
CA PRO A 92 -9.35 -7.92 -6.21
C PRO A 92 -9.81 -7.99 -4.75
N ILE A 93 -9.73 -6.87 -4.03
CA ILE A 93 -10.12 -6.74 -2.62
C ILE A 93 -11.32 -5.82 -2.53
N HIS A 94 -12.44 -6.35 -2.04
CA HIS A 94 -13.63 -5.58 -1.71
C HIS A 94 -13.65 -5.29 -0.20
N PRO A 95 -13.45 -4.03 0.23
CA PRO A 95 -13.64 -3.65 1.62
C PRO A 95 -15.06 -4.02 2.03
N LYS A 96 -15.22 -4.78 3.11
CA LYS A 96 -16.54 -4.89 3.73
C LYS A 96 -16.88 -3.52 4.28
N GLU A 97 -17.88 -2.86 3.68
CA GLU A 97 -18.49 -1.70 4.32
C GLU A 97 -19.16 -2.23 5.59
N CYS A 98 -18.54 -2.03 6.75
CA CYS A 98 -19.25 -2.24 8.01
C CYS A 98 -20.39 -1.20 8.05
N PRO A 99 -21.66 -1.63 8.16
CA PRO A 99 -22.81 -0.75 8.20
C PRO A 99 -22.84 0.15 9.43
#